data_AF-A0A849WKG3-F1
#
_entry.id   AF-A0A849WKG3-F1
#
_cell.length_a   1.000
_cell.length_b   1.000
_cell.length_c   1.000
_cell.angle_alpha   90.00
_cell.angle_beta   90.00
_cell.angle_gamma   90.00
#
_symmetry.space_group_name_H-M   'P 1'
#
loop_
_entity.id
_entity.type
_entity.pdbx_description
1 polymer ?
#
loop_
_entity_poly.entity_id
_entity_poly.type
_entity_poly.pdbx_seq_one_letter_code
_entity_poly.pdbx_strand_id
1 'polypeptide(L)'
;MKNLKIWFRNTAIFVFIFILVSLYLVYFPYIHQRHVVGQVKGVKQIFEAAAIVPTTGGEPSSKIYSFAVAVEDSKSSEIVTGSTEDRQWGVVKEGQCVEAIFFPYPPWNLQKAGTYYNVRIKKLFERCQ
;
A
#
# COMPACT_ATOMS: atom_id res chain seq x y z
N MET A 1 32.59 -39.00 6.46
CA MET A 1 32.50 -37.81 5.56
C MET A 1 31.18 -37.68 4.77
N LYS A 2 30.54 -38.76 4.30
CA LYS A 2 29.24 -38.68 3.57
C LYS A 2 28.12 -38.05 4.41
N ASN A 3 27.97 -38.46 5.66
CA ASN A 3 26.94 -37.91 6.56
C ASN A 3 27.14 -36.42 6.86
N LEU A 4 28.39 -35.96 6.93
CA LEU A 4 28.72 -34.54 7.13
C LEU A 4 28.34 -33.70 5.90
N LYS A 5 28.60 -34.20 4.67
CA LYS A 5 28.18 -33.52 3.43
C LYS A 5 26.65 -33.45 3.28
N ILE A 6 25.94 -34.50 3.69
CA ILE A 6 24.46 -34.52 3.66
C ILE A 6 23.90 -33.52 4.69
N TRP A 7 24.48 -33.47 5.89
CA TRP A 7 24.08 -32.51 6.92
C TRP A 7 24.31 -31.06 6.47
N PHE A 8 25.50 -30.72 5.96
CA PHE A 8 25.78 -29.38 5.42
C PHE A 8 24.86 -29.01 4.25
N ARG A 9 24.57 -29.95 3.34
CA ARG A 9 23.63 -29.72 2.23
C ARG A 9 22.23 -29.41 2.74
N ASN A 10 21.72 -30.18 3.70
CA ASN A 10 20.38 -29.97 4.24
C ASN A 10 20.29 -28.66 5.03
N THR A 11 21.32 -28.30 5.80
CA THR A 11 21.40 -27.01 6.49
C THR A 11 21.43 -25.85 5.51
N ALA A 12 22.22 -25.94 4.43
CA ALA A 12 22.26 -24.90 3.39
C ALA A 12 20.90 -24.74 2.69
N ILE A 13 20.21 -25.84 2.37
CA ILE A 13 18.86 -25.81 1.79
C ILE A 13 17.87 -25.15 2.75
N PHE A 14 17.92 -25.50 4.04
CA PHE A 14 17.04 -24.90 5.04
C PHE A 14 17.25 -23.39 5.17
N VAL A 15 18.51 -22.95 5.23
CA VAL A 15 18.86 -21.52 5.25
C VAL A 15 18.37 -20.81 4.00
N PHE A 16 18.52 -21.43 2.83
CA PHE A 16 18.04 -20.86 1.57
C PHE A 16 16.50 -20.71 1.55
N ILE A 17 15.76 -21.74 1.96
CA ILE A 17 14.30 -21.68 2.08
C ILE A 17 13.90 -20.60 3.08
N PHE A 18 14.58 -20.49 4.22
CA PHE A 18 14.30 -19.47 5.22
C PHE A 18 14.49 -18.05 4.68
N ILE A 19 15.54 -17.81 3.89
CA ILE A 19 15.77 -16.53 3.22
C ILE A 19 14.64 -16.22 2.23
N LEU A 20 14.22 -17.19 1.42
CA LEU A 20 13.13 -17.00 0.46
C LEU A 20 11.80 -16.69 1.16
N VAL A 21 11.47 -17.41 2.24
CA VAL A 21 10.27 -17.15 3.04
C VAL A 21 10.34 -15.76 3.66
N SER A 22 11.47 -15.38 4.24
CA SER A 22 11.66 -14.05 4.82
C SER A 22 11.45 -12.93 3.78
N LEU A 23 12.04 -13.08 2.58
CA LEU A 23 11.83 -12.14 1.47
C LEU A 23 10.36 -12.09 1.06
N TYR A 24 9.70 -13.25 0.92
CA TYR A 24 8.27 -13.29 0.60
C TYR A 24 7.42 -12.56 1.63
N LEU A 25 7.71 -12.73 2.93
CA LEU A 25 7.00 -12.02 3.99
C LEU A 25 7.18 -10.50 3.86
N VAL A 26 8.41 -10.01 3.64
CA VAL A 26 8.66 -8.57 3.51
C VAL A 26 7.99 -7.98 2.26
N TYR A 27 8.02 -8.69 1.13
CA TYR A 27 7.52 -8.20 -0.16
C TYR A 27 6.08 -8.60 -0.48
N PHE A 28 5.36 -9.25 0.45
CA PHE A 28 3.98 -9.69 0.26
C PHE A 28 3.05 -8.61 -0.32
N PRO A 29 3.04 -7.36 0.17
CA PRO A 29 2.14 -6.32 -0.32
C PRO A 29 2.41 -5.94 -1.78
N TYR A 30 3.66 -5.97 -2.22
CA TYR A 30 4.05 -5.67 -3.60
C TYR A 30 3.69 -6.81 -4.54
N ILE A 31 3.80 -8.06 -4.08
CA ILE A 31 3.43 -9.25 -4.86
C ILE A 31 1.91 -9.32 -5.05
N HIS A 32 1.13 -8.98 -4.01
CA HIS A 32 -0.33 -9.08 -4.00
C HIS A 32 -1.04 -7.75 -4.22
N GLN A 33 -0.38 -6.79 -4.86
CA GLN A 33 -0.96 -5.48 -5.13
C GLN A 33 -2.22 -5.60 -6.00
N ARG A 34 -3.26 -4.83 -5.67
CA ARG A 34 -4.52 -4.75 -6.45
C ARG A 34 -4.51 -3.48 -7.31
N HIS A 35 -4.63 -3.66 -8.61
CA HIS A 35 -4.84 -2.55 -9.55
C HIS A 35 -6.33 -2.24 -9.65
N VAL A 36 -6.71 -0.99 -9.38
CA VAL A 36 -8.10 -0.53 -9.41
C VAL A 36 -8.18 0.64 -10.38
N VAL A 37 -9.12 0.56 -11.33
CA VAL A 37 -9.42 1.63 -12.27
C VAL A 37 -10.88 2.00 -12.10
N GLY A 38 -11.15 3.25 -11.77
CA GLY A 38 -12.52 3.74 -11.71
C GLY A 38 -12.65 5.06 -10.99
N GLN A 39 -13.87 5.35 -10.51
CA GLN A 39 -14.22 6.67 -10.03
C GLN A 39 -13.84 6.85 -8.55
N VAL A 40 -13.24 7.97 -8.23
CA VAL A 40 -12.95 8.36 -6.85
C VAL A 40 -14.25 8.76 -6.18
N LYS A 41 -14.65 7.99 -5.17
CA LYS A 41 -15.86 8.26 -4.36
C LYS A 41 -15.57 9.12 -3.13
N GLY A 42 -14.32 9.19 -2.69
CA GLY A 42 -13.95 9.97 -1.53
C GLY A 42 -12.44 10.07 -1.34
N VAL A 43 -11.98 11.25 -0.95
CA VAL A 43 -10.62 11.48 -0.45
C VAL A 43 -10.73 12.34 0.80
N LYS A 44 -10.30 11.80 1.94
CA LYS A 44 -10.29 12.52 3.22
C LYS A 44 -8.88 12.60 3.78
N GLN A 45 -8.46 13.79 4.16
CA GLN A 45 -7.22 13.97 4.91
C GLN A 45 -7.46 13.54 6.36
N ILE A 46 -6.62 12.66 6.90
CA ILE A 46 -6.84 12.06 8.23
C ILE A 46 -6.46 13.05 9.35
N PHE A 47 -5.58 14.02 9.05
CA PHE A 47 -5.19 15.09 9.98
C PHE A 47 -5.79 16.42 9.54
N GLU A 48 -7.04 16.65 9.90
CA GLU A 48 -7.66 17.97 9.85
C GLU A 48 -7.31 18.73 11.14
N ALA A 49 -6.40 19.70 11.06
CA ALA A 49 -6.10 20.70 12.10
C ALA A 49 -5.53 20.22 13.45
N ALA A 50 -4.21 20.16 13.53
CA ALA A 50 -3.48 20.69 14.68
C ALA A 50 -2.53 21.76 14.12
N ALA A 51 -2.53 22.97 14.69
CA ALA A 51 -1.73 24.09 14.19
C ALA A 51 -0.29 23.63 13.90
N ILE A 52 0.12 23.68 12.63
CA ILE A 52 1.49 23.39 12.23
C ILE A 52 2.28 24.65 12.58
N VAL A 53 2.94 24.66 13.73
CA VAL A 53 3.94 25.68 14.04
C VAL A 53 5.22 25.27 13.30
N PRO A 54 5.61 25.99 12.23
CA PRO A 54 6.86 25.68 11.55
C PRO A 54 8.01 26.10 12.48
N THR A 55 8.55 25.16 13.25
CA THR A 55 9.84 25.38 13.90
C THR A 55 10.88 25.44 12.78
N THR A 56 11.53 26.59 12.67
CA THR A 56 12.57 26.95 11.69
C THR A 56 13.30 25.74 11.08
N GLY A 57 13.04 25.47 9.79
CA GLY A 57 13.87 24.61 8.94
C GLY A 57 13.50 23.12 8.85
N GLY A 58 12.46 22.64 9.54
CA GLY A 58 12.01 21.25 9.44
C GLY A 58 10.99 21.02 8.31
N GLU A 59 11.20 20.02 7.44
CA GLU A 59 10.15 19.59 6.52
C GLU A 59 8.87 19.21 7.29
N PRO A 60 7.67 19.52 6.76
CA PRO A 60 6.42 19.12 7.40
C PRO A 60 6.39 17.59 7.56
N SER A 61 6.05 17.10 8.75
CA SER A 61 5.98 15.65 9.02
C SER A 61 5.15 14.91 7.95
N SER A 62 5.61 13.74 7.49
CA SER A 62 4.93 12.95 6.44
C SER A 62 3.46 12.68 6.75
N LYS A 63 3.12 12.64 8.04
CA LYS A 63 1.77 12.46 8.58
C LYS A 63 0.76 13.50 8.10
N ILE A 64 1.19 14.72 7.77
CA ILE A 64 0.29 15.77 7.24
C ILE A 64 -0.31 15.33 5.90
N TYR A 65 0.34 14.44 5.17
CA TYR A 65 -0.11 13.93 3.88
C TYR A 65 -0.79 12.56 3.98
N SER A 66 -1.38 12.25 5.14
CA SER A 66 -2.13 11.02 5.34
C SER A 66 -3.55 11.18 4.80
N PHE A 67 -3.92 10.39 3.80
CA PHE A 67 -5.25 10.36 3.19
C PHE A 67 -5.91 8.99 3.36
N ALA A 68 -7.21 8.99 3.59
CA ALA A 68 -8.09 7.86 3.40
C ALA A 68 -8.81 8.03 2.06
N VAL A 69 -8.74 7.01 1.20
CA VAL A 69 -9.22 7.08 -0.18
C VAL A 69 -10.22 5.97 -0.45
N ALA A 70 -11.21 6.27 -1.27
CA ALA A 70 -12.24 5.35 -1.73
C ALA A 70 -12.38 5.45 -3.25
N VAL A 71 -12.18 4.32 -3.95
CA VAL A 71 -12.29 4.23 -5.41
C VAL A 71 -13.26 3.11 -5.75
N GLU A 72 -14.29 3.44 -6.51
CA GLU A 72 -15.21 2.45 -7.10
C GLU A 72 -14.55 1.82 -8.32
N ASP A 73 -14.33 0.51 -8.27
CA ASP A 73 -13.78 -0.26 -9.37
C ASP A 73 -14.81 -0.38 -10.50
N SER A 74 -14.44 0.09 -11.69
CA SER A 74 -15.30 0.07 -12.87
C SER A 74 -15.72 -1.34 -13.30
N LYS A 75 -14.94 -2.38 -12.94
CA LYS A 75 -15.21 -3.76 -13.36
C LYS A 75 -16.10 -4.52 -12.39
N SER A 76 -15.87 -4.37 -11.09
CA SER A 76 -16.58 -5.10 -10.06
C SER A 76 -17.68 -4.30 -9.36
N SER A 77 -17.76 -2.98 -9.61
CA SER A 77 -18.61 -2.05 -8.85
C SER A 77 -18.32 -2.06 -7.34
N GLU A 78 -17.16 -2.58 -6.92
CA GLU A 78 -16.74 -2.57 -5.53
C GLU A 78 -16.08 -1.23 -5.18
N ILE A 79 -16.42 -0.67 -4.02
CA ILE A 79 -15.70 0.48 -3.48
C ILE A 79 -14.49 -0.04 -2.69
N VAL A 80 -13.32 0.08 -3.28
CA VAL A 80 -12.05 -0.28 -2.65
C VAL A 80 -11.53 0.90 -1.85
N THR A 81 -11.25 0.67 -0.57
CA THR A 81 -10.78 1.70 0.36
C THR A 81 -9.37 1.40 0.85
N GLY A 82 -8.61 2.45 1.16
CA GLY A 82 -7.28 2.29 1.74
C GLY A 82 -6.72 3.60 2.27
N SER A 83 -5.61 3.49 3.00
CA SER A 83 -4.87 4.65 3.51
C SER A 83 -3.58 4.88 2.73
N THR A 84 -3.09 6.11 2.71
CA THR A 84 -1.84 6.46 2.03
C THR A 84 -1.22 7.71 2.65
N GLU A 85 0.10 7.81 2.58
CA GLU A 85 0.87 9.01 2.97
C GLU A 85 1.48 9.65 1.71
N ASP A 86 0.63 9.98 0.73
CA ASP A 86 1.06 10.44 -0.59
C ASP A 86 0.35 11.74 -0.98
N ARG A 87 1.17 12.79 -1.21
CA ARG A 87 0.74 14.13 -1.60
C ARG A 87 -0.07 14.16 -2.89
N GLN A 88 0.13 13.19 -3.78
CA GLN A 88 -0.60 13.11 -5.04
C GLN A 88 -2.11 12.98 -4.83
N TRP A 89 -2.55 12.39 -3.72
CA TRP A 89 -3.97 12.31 -3.38
C TRP A 89 -4.58 13.65 -2.98
N GLY A 90 -3.78 14.61 -2.53
CA GLY A 90 -4.26 15.93 -2.13
C GLY A 90 -4.80 16.78 -3.29
N VAL A 91 -4.51 16.43 -4.54
CA VAL A 91 -5.04 17.14 -5.73
C VAL A 91 -6.21 16.43 -6.38
N VAL A 92 -6.53 15.21 -5.93
CA VAL A 92 -7.62 14.40 -6.48
C VAL A 92 -8.95 14.92 -5.98
N LYS A 93 -9.91 15.06 -6.89
CA LYS A 93 -11.28 15.44 -6.57
C LYS A 93 -12.22 14.24 -6.67
N GLU A 94 -13.23 14.22 -5.82
CA GLU A 94 -14.33 13.27 -5.93
C GLU A 94 -14.98 13.38 -7.32
N GLY A 95 -15.36 12.23 -7.89
CA GLY A 95 -15.91 12.13 -9.22
C GLY A 95 -14.90 11.98 -10.36
N GLN A 96 -13.61 12.30 -10.14
CA GLN A 96 -12.55 12.02 -11.11
C GLN A 96 -12.26 10.53 -11.21
N CYS A 97 -11.64 10.12 -12.31
CA CYS A 97 -11.28 8.73 -12.53
C CYS A 97 -9.78 8.53 -12.32
N VAL A 98 -9.41 7.44 -11.66
CA VAL A 98 -8.03 7.16 -11.27
C VAL A 98 -7.66 5.72 -11.62
N GLU A 99 -6.43 5.52 -12.08
CA GLU A 99 -5.76 4.23 -12.04
C GLU A 99 -4.88 4.22 -10.78
N ALA A 100 -5.26 3.42 -9.79
CA ALA A 100 -4.59 3.35 -8.50
C ALA A 100 -4.15 1.92 -8.16
N ILE A 101 -3.10 1.83 -7.34
CA ILE A 101 -2.56 0.57 -6.83
C ILE A 101 -2.80 0.53 -5.33
N PHE A 102 -3.49 -0.50 -4.87
CA PHE A 102 -3.79 -0.76 -3.48
C PHE A 102 -2.89 -1.90 -2.97
N PHE A 103 -2.05 -1.63 -1.96
CA PHE A 103 -1.18 -2.64 -1.38
C PHE A 103 -1.87 -3.26 -0.16
N PRO A 104 -2.14 -4.58 -0.16
CA PRO A 104 -2.82 -5.21 0.96
C PRO A 104 -1.90 -5.25 2.17
N TYR A 105 -2.47 -5.04 3.35
CA TYR A 105 -1.77 -5.40 4.58
C TYR A 105 -1.46 -6.89 4.57
N PRO A 106 -0.27 -7.28 5.04
CA PRO A 106 0.05 -8.69 5.13
C PRO A 106 -0.91 -9.45 6.04
N PRO A 107 -1.24 -10.72 5.72
CA PRO A 107 -2.27 -11.48 6.44
C PRO A 107 -1.89 -11.79 7.89
N TRP A 108 -0.59 -11.76 8.24
CA TRP A 108 -0.15 -11.90 9.63
C TRP A 108 -0.41 -10.65 10.49
N ASN A 109 -0.76 -9.52 9.88
CA ASN A 109 -1.29 -8.36 10.60
C ASN A 109 -2.81 -8.50 10.79
N LEU A 110 -3.19 -9.31 11.78
CA LEU A 110 -4.59 -9.71 12.00
C LEU A 110 -5.55 -8.54 12.22
N GLN A 111 -5.07 -7.41 12.74
CA GLN A 111 -5.88 -6.22 12.99
C GLN A 111 -6.27 -5.48 11.70
N LYS A 112 -5.48 -5.66 10.64
CA LYS A 112 -5.64 -4.95 9.36
C LYS A 112 -5.78 -5.90 8.18
N ALA A 113 -5.95 -7.19 8.44
CA ALA A 113 -6.12 -8.21 7.40
C ALA A 113 -7.31 -7.86 6.51
N GLY A 114 -7.12 -7.99 5.20
CA GLY A 114 -8.15 -7.63 4.21
C GLY A 114 -8.30 -6.13 3.93
N THR A 115 -7.47 -5.27 4.52
CA THR A 115 -7.45 -3.83 4.22
C THR A 115 -6.21 -3.42 3.44
N TYR A 116 -6.22 -2.19 2.89
CA TYR A 116 -5.15 -1.67 2.03
C TYR A 116 -4.45 -0.46 2.63
N TYR A 117 -3.17 -0.33 2.32
CA TYR A 117 -2.32 0.81 2.69
C TYR A 117 -1.43 1.25 1.53
N ASN A 118 -0.76 2.39 1.72
CA ASN A 118 0.15 2.98 0.73
C ASN A 118 -0.49 3.06 -0.65
N VAL A 119 -1.78 3.43 -0.73
CA VAL A 119 -2.49 3.50 -2.01
C VAL A 119 -1.81 4.54 -2.91
N ARG A 120 -1.43 4.15 -4.12
CA ARG A 120 -0.69 5.02 -5.05
C ARG A 120 -1.50 5.34 -6.28
N ILE A 121 -1.42 6.58 -6.72
CA ILE A 121 -1.95 7.01 -8.01
C ILE A 121 -0.92 6.66 -9.07
N LYS A 122 -1.37 5.95 -10.11
CA LYS A 122 -0.57 5.74 -11.32
C LYS A 122 -0.94 6.75 -12.39
N LYS A 123 -2.24 7.02 -12.57
CA LYS A 123 -2.76 8.00 -13.52
C LYS A 123 -4.06 8.61 -13.00
N LEU A 124 -4.30 9.87 -13.36
CA LEU A 124 -5.55 10.58 -13.11
C LEU A 124 -6.16 10.98 -14.46
N PHE A 125 -7.48 10.84 -14.57
CA PHE A 125 -8.24 11.12 -15.77
C PHE A 125 -9.46 11.97 -15.43
N GLU A 126 -9.89 12.80 -16.38
CA GLU A 126 -11.15 13.53 -16.25
C GLU A 126 -12.38 12.63 -16.36
N ARG A 127 -12.29 11.52 -17.10
CA ARG A 127 -13.40 10.58 -17.34
C ARG A 127 -12.92 9.13 -17.29
N CYS A 128 -13.82 8.23 -16.87
CA CYS A 128 -13.60 6.79 -16.84
C CYS A 128 -13.84 6.27 -18.25
N GLN A 129 -12.79 5.76 -18.90
CA GLN A 129 -12.89 5.05 -20.18
C GLN A 129 -13.10 3.57 -19.95
#